data_AF-A0ABD4KSQ2-F1
#
_entry.id   AF-A0ABD4KSQ2-F1
#
_cell.length_a   1.000
_cell.length_b   1.000
_cell.length_c   1.000
_cell.angle_alpha   90.00
_cell.angle_beta   90.00
_cell.angle_gamma   90.00
#
_symmetry.space_group_name_H-M   'P 1'
#
loop_
_entity.id
_entity.type
_entity.pdbx_description
1 polymer ?
#
loop_
_entity_poly.entity_id
_entity_poly.type
_entity_poly.pdbx_seq_one_letter_code
_entity_poly.pdbx_strand_id
1 'polypeptide(L)'
;MLKKIQHIKKLGVFKDFSWDSEVKNKGGAVQNFVDINIIYGRNYSGKTTLSRIARALETGYLSDKYGSPSFQLKFADNSDVTLETLSSRNKNIRVFNEDFIKENLRFITNPDDSIEPFAILGDDNNKIEKEIEALEVELGSSIEGQETGLFAEKNQVAVAYSNASTAHKQSNDSLVKQLGDKATNKDIGIKYKPERFGDQNYTITKLKADIKTVSSPDFQQLTSEQVSEHEKLIDEKVLPAIPAFSPPKLSFLSLAQQVETLVTKPISESDKIQALVKDAV
;
A
#
# COMPACT_ATOMS: atom_id res chain seq x y z
N MET A 1 7.24 21.44 55.76
CA MET A 1 6.09 21.33 56.67
C MET A 1 5.19 22.56 56.51
N LEU A 2 3.87 22.37 56.46
CA LEU A 2 2.90 23.47 56.44
C LEU A 2 2.86 24.13 57.83
N LYS A 3 3.01 25.45 57.90
CA LYS A 3 3.07 26.20 59.17
C LYS A 3 1.69 26.73 59.58
N LYS A 4 0.97 27.35 58.64
CA LYS A 4 -0.40 27.87 58.85
C LYS A 4 -1.09 28.18 57.52
N ILE A 5 -2.42 28.31 57.53
CA ILE A 5 -3.21 28.84 56.42
C ILE A 5 -3.41 30.33 56.65
N GLN A 6 -2.65 31.22 56.02
CA GLN A 6 -2.71 32.66 56.33
C GLN A 6 -4.13 33.22 56.18
N HIS A 7 -4.76 32.99 55.02
CA HIS A 7 -6.09 33.48 54.69
C HIS A 7 -6.87 32.50 53.83
N ILE A 8 -8.20 32.49 53.98
CA ILE A 8 -9.15 31.79 53.09
C ILE A 8 -10.30 32.73 52.77
N LYS A 9 -10.55 33.00 51.49
CA LYS A 9 -11.62 33.87 51.00
C LYS A 9 -12.51 33.15 50.00
N LYS A 10 -13.83 33.36 50.11
CA LYS A 10 -14.87 32.86 49.19
C LYS A 10 -14.76 31.36 48.86
N LEU A 11 -14.39 30.53 49.84
CA LEU A 11 -14.20 29.09 49.65
C LEU A 11 -15.05 28.31 50.64
N GLY A 12 -16.06 27.60 50.14
CA GLY A 12 -17.02 26.86 50.97
C GLY A 12 -17.69 27.77 52.01
N VAL A 13 -17.52 27.44 53.28
CA VAL A 13 -18.07 28.23 54.41
C VAL A 13 -17.20 29.41 54.82
N PHE A 14 -15.96 29.49 54.31
CA PHE A 14 -15.02 30.57 54.65
C PHE A 14 -15.24 31.77 53.73
N LYS A 15 -15.75 32.88 54.31
CA LYS A 15 -15.94 34.15 53.60
C LYS A 15 -14.65 34.97 53.55
N ASP A 16 -14.06 35.24 54.71
CA ASP A 16 -12.81 35.98 54.88
C ASP A 16 -12.13 35.56 56.19
N PHE A 17 -11.55 34.37 56.18
CA PHE A 17 -10.87 33.81 57.34
C PHE A 17 -9.42 34.31 57.41
N SER A 18 -8.97 34.69 58.61
CA SER A 18 -7.57 35.03 58.92
C SER A 18 -7.06 34.22 60.10
N TRP A 19 -5.98 33.47 59.89
CA TRP A 19 -5.46 32.57 60.93
C TRP A 19 -4.92 33.29 62.15
N ASP A 20 -4.29 34.44 61.96
CA ASP A 20 -3.66 35.18 63.05
C ASP A 20 -4.71 35.84 63.97
N SER A 21 -5.93 36.07 63.50
CA SER A 21 -7.05 36.54 64.33
C SER A 21 -7.78 35.40 65.02
N GLU A 22 -8.06 34.31 64.29
CA GLU A 22 -8.99 33.25 64.72
C GLU A 22 -8.32 32.11 65.50
N VAL A 23 -7.06 31.76 65.17
CA VAL A 23 -6.42 30.54 65.69
C VAL A 23 -5.40 30.90 66.77
N LYS A 24 -5.90 31.08 67.99
CA LYS A 24 -5.10 31.47 69.17
C LYS A 24 -5.09 30.38 70.24
N ASN A 25 -3.97 30.29 70.95
CA ASN A 25 -3.86 29.45 72.14
C ASN A 25 -4.53 30.11 73.35
N LYS A 26 -4.57 29.41 74.49
CA LYS A 26 -5.15 29.91 75.74
C LYS A 26 -4.50 31.22 76.25
N GLY A 27 -3.28 31.51 75.83
CA GLY A 27 -2.53 32.73 76.15
C GLY A 27 -2.69 33.87 75.11
N GLY A 28 -3.57 33.71 74.12
CA GLY A 28 -3.83 34.73 73.09
C GLY A 28 -2.79 34.80 71.96
N ALA A 29 -1.74 33.96 72.00
CA ALA A 29 -0.75 33.89 70.93
C ALA A 29 -1.24 32.99 69.78
N VAL A 30 -0.83 33.31 68.55
CA VAL A 30 -1.20 32.55 67.35
C VAL A 30 -0.64 31.12 67.42
N GLN A 31 -1.51 30.14 67.22
CA GLN A 31 -1.14 28.72 67.22
C GLN A 31 -0.84 28.26 65.79
N ASN A 32 0.37 27.74 65.55
CA ASN A 32 0.73 27.15 64.26
C ASN A 32 0.40 25.64 64.22
N PHE A 33 0.40 25.07 63.03
CA PHE A 33 0.41 23.62 62.86
C PHE A 33 1.68 23.01 63.47
N VAL A 34 1.50 21.84 64.09
CA VAL A 34 2.57 20.98 64.62
C VAL A 34 2.60 19.65 63.83
N ASP A 35 3.39 18.66 64.24
CA ASP A 35 3.54 17.42 63.48
C ASP A 35 2.22 16.64 63.34
N ILE A 36 1.40 16.65 64.39
CA ILE A 36 0.09 16.00 64.43
C ILE A 36 -0.95 17.04 64.82
N ASN A 37 -1.93 17.26 63.94
CA ASN A 37 -3.00 18.23 64.17
C ASN A 37 -4.35 17.52 64.12
N ILE A 38 -5.17 17.69 65.14
CA ILE A 38 -6.54 17.18 65.18
C ILE A 38 -7.50 18.36 65.05
N ILE A 39 -8.21 18.42 63.93
CA ILE A 39 -9.21 19.46 63.65
C ILE A 39 -10.60 18.81 63.69
N TYR A 40 -11.43 19.22 64.64
CA TYR A 40 -12.79 18.70 64.80
C TYR A 40 -13.79 19.84 64.94
N GLY A 41 -15.07 19.55 64.70
CA GLY A 41 -16.14 20.53 64.72
C GLY A 41 -17.46 19.94 64.23
N ARG A 42 -18.56 20.69 64.38
CA ARG A 42 -19.89 20.27 63.94
C ARG A 42 -19.97 20.05 62.42
N ASN A 43 -21.01 19.38 61.96
CA ASN A 43 -21.29 19.35 60.51
C ASN A 43 -21.41 20.78 59.98
N TYR A 44 -20.98 20.98 58.72
CA TYR A 44 -20.90 22.30 58.08
C TYR A 44 -19.90 23.29 58.69
N SER A 45 -19.03 22.87 59.63
CA SER A 45 -17.99 23.74 60.19
C SER A 45 -16.78 24.00 59.27
N GLY A 46 -16.81 23.55 58.01
CA GLY A 46 -15.73 23.77 57.04
C GLY A 46 -14.59 22.74 57.03
N LYS A 47 -14.69 21.62 57.78
CA LYS A 47 -13.66 20.56 57.79
C LYS A 47 -13.34 20.02 56.39
N THR A 48 -14.37 19.68 55.62
CA THR A 48 -14.23 19.21 54.23
C THR A 48 -13.63 20.29 53.32
N THR A 49 -13.88 21.56 53.60
CA THR A 49 -13.27 22.66 52.85
C THR A 49 -11.76 22.73 53.11
N LEU A 50 -11.33 22.54 54.37
CA LEU A 50 -9.90 22.48 54.70
C LEU A 50 -9.21 21.27 54.07
N SER A 51 -9.84 20.08 54.06
CA SER A 51 -9.27 18.90 53.41
C SER A 51 -9.13 19.09 51.90
N ARG A 52 -10.03 19.84 51.25
CA ARG A 52 -9.93 20.20 49.83
C ARG A 52 -8.80 21.18 49.53
N ILE A 53 -8.52 22.14 50.42
CA ILE A 53 -7.33 23.01 50.28
C ILE A 53 -6.06 22.15 50.33
N ALA A 54 -5.99 21.18 51.25
CA ALA A 54 -4.86 20.25 51.30
C ALA A 54 -4.77 19.39 50.01
N ARG A 55 -5.90 18.88 49.51
CA ARG A 55 -5.95 18.10 48.26
C ARG A 55 -5.47 18.92 47.06
N ALA A 56 -5.84 20.20 46.98
CA ALA A 56 -5.37 21.09 45.91
C ALA A 56 -3.85 21.32 45.93
N LEU A 57 -3.20 21.19 47.11
CA LEU A 57 -1.73 21.19 47.19
C LEU A 57 -1.10 19.91 46.64
N GLU A 58 -1.81 18.78 46.70
CA GLU A 58 -1.35 17.51 46.15
C GLU A 58 -1.58 17.45 44.63
N THR A 59 -2.78 17.78 44.16
CA THR A 59 -3.17 17.63 42.74
C THR A 59 -2.80 18.83 41.87
N GLY A 60 -2.48 19.96 42.49
CA GLY A 60 -2.13 21.20 41.78
C GLY A 60 -3.33 21.97 41.23
N TYR A 61 -4.57 21.52 41.47
CA TYR A 61 -5.79 22.22 41.04
C TYR A 61 -6.87 22.18 42.14
N LEU A 62 -7.76 23.17 42.12
CA LEU A 62 -8.95 23.21 42.96
C LEU A 62 -10.19 23.10 42.06
N SER A 63 -11.21 22.34 42.49
CA SER A 63 -12.44 22.15 41.71
C SER A 63 -13.13 23.46 41.31
N ASP A 64 -13.58 23.53 40.06
CA ASP A 64 -14.28 24.69 39.46
C ASP A 64 -15.66 25.01 40.06
N LYS A 65 -16.14 24.20 41.03
CA LYS A 65 -17.42 24.41 41.71
C LYS A 65 -17.46 25.66 42.59
N TYR A 66 -16.31 26.28 42.84
CA TYR A 66 -16.19 27.50 43.64
C TYR A 66 -16.01 28.70 42.72
N GLY A 67 -16.79 29.78 42.93
CA GLY A 67 -16.79 30.94 42.02
C GLY A 67 -15.44 31.66 41.90
N SER A 68 -14.98 32.32 42.96
CA SER A 68 -13.68 33.04 42.98
C SER A 68 -12.93 32.78 44.30
N PRO A 69 -12.55 31.53 44.58
CA PRO A 69 -11.87 31.19 45.82
C PRO A 69 -10.44 31.75 45.82
N SER A 70 -9.96 32.20 46.99
CA SER A 70 -8.55 32.48 47.17
C SER A 70 -8.08 32.03 48.56
N PHE A 71 -6.86 31.50 48.63
CA PHE A 71 -6.23 31.14 49.88
C PHE A 71 -4.72 31.32 49.78
N GLN A 72 -4.10 31.51 50.93
CA GLN A 72 -2.64 31.62 51.05
C GLN A 72 -2.16 30.74 52.19
N LEU A 73 -1.15 29.94 51.91
CA LEU A 73 -0.54 28.99 52.83
C LEU A 73 0.88 29.41 53.14
N LYS A 74 1.29 29.31 54.39
CA LYS A 74 2.67 29.57 54.81
C LYS A 74 3.34 28.27 55.23
N PHE A 75 4.53 28.01 54.71
CA PHE A 75 5.35 26.87 55.09
C PHE A 75 6.45 27.26 56.08
N ALA A 76 7.06 26.27 56.73
CA ALA A 76 8.11 26.46 57.72
C ALA A 76 9.39 27.10 57.13
N ASP A 77 9.63 26.93 55.83
CA ASP A 77 10.71 27.56 55.06
C ASP A 77 10.42 29.03 54.69
N ASN A 78 9.41 29.65 55.35
CA ASN A 78 8.91 31.00 55.09
C ASN A 78 8.39 31.26 53.68
N SER A 79 8.16 30.21 52.90
CA SER A 79 7.55 30.34 51.59
C SER A 79 6.03 30.40 51.68
N ASP A 80 5.44 31.13 50.73
CA ASP A 80 4.01 31.27 50.59
C ASP A 80 3.52 30.56 49.33
N VAL A 81 2.36 29.91 49.42
CA VAL A 81 1.69 29.23 48.30
C VAL A 81 0.27 29.76 48.18
N THR A 82 -0.06 30.23 46.98
CA THR A 82 -1.39 30.66 46.53
C THR A 82 -1.92 29.69 45.47
N LEU A 83 -3.20 29.83 45.11
CA LEU A 83 -3.85 29.03 44.06
C LEU A 83 -3.07 29.02 42.74
N GLU A 84 -2.51 30.17 42.32
CA GLU A 84 -1.73 30.32 41.09
C GLU A 84 -0.38 29.58 41.12
N THR A 85 0.15 29.36 42.32
CA THR A 85 1.47 28.73 42.52
C THR A 85 1.38 27.25 42.88
N LEU A 86 0.19 26.65 42.90
CA LEU A 86 -0.01 25.25 43.32
C LEU A 86 0.80 24.26 42.48
N SER A 87 0.78 24.40 41.15
CA SER A 87 1.45 23.48 40.22
C SER A 87 2.98 23.66 40.16
N SER A 88 3.49 24.77 40.69
CA SER A 88 4.93 25.13 40.59
C SER A 88 5.83 24.41 41.59
N ARG A 89 5.26 23.56 42.47
CA ARG A 89 5.99 23.01 43.62
C ARG A 89 5.90 21.50 43.74
N ASN A 90 7.07 20.86 43.63
CA ASN A 90 7.29 19.47 43.98
C ASN A 90 7.38 19.32 45.50
N LYS A 91 6.24 19.22 46.18
CA LYS A 91 6.19 18.82 47.60
C LYS A 91 5.45 17.50 47.72
N ASN A 92 6.02 16.56 48.48
CA ASN A 92 5.43 15.25 48.74
C ASN A 92 4.26 15.42 49.73
N ILE A 93 3.10 15.83 49.23
CA ILE A 93 1.86 15.96 50.00
C ILE A 93 0.92 14.86 49.50
N ARG A 94 0.38 14.08 50.44
CA ARG A 94 -0.61 13.04 50.17
C ARG A 94 -1.86 13.30 51.01
N VAL A 95 -3.01 13.33 50.38
CA VAL A 95 -4.29 13.63 51.04
C VAL A 95 -5.27 12.50 50.78
N PHE A 96 -5.64 11.83 51.87
CA PHE A 96 -6.71 10.83 51.87
C PHE A 96 -8.01 11.51 52.34
N ASN A 97 -8.90 11.84 51.41
CA ASN A 97 -10.21 12.44 51.68
C ASN A 97 -11.31 11.79 50.82
N GLU A 98 -12.55 12.26 50.95
CA GLU A 98 -13.69 11.76 50.16
C GLU A 98 -13.48 11.89 48.64
N ASP A 99 -12.83 12.98 48.21
CA ASP A 99 -12.55 13.21 46.78
C ASP A 99 -11.52 12.19 46.26
N PHE A 100 -10.49 11.85 47.04
CA PHE A 100 -9.54 10.75 46.74
C PHE A 100 -10.26 9.41 46.60
N ILE A 101 -11.16 9.07 47.53
CA ILE A 101 -11.93 7.81 47.50
C ILE A 101 -12.78 7.74 46.23
N LYS A 102 -13.47 8.82 45.87
CA LYS A 102 -14.29 8.86 44.64
C LYS A 102 -13.47 8.72 43.36
N GLU A 103 -12.28 9.32 43.33
CA GLU A 103 -11.40 9.27 42.16
C GLU A 103 -10.74 7.90 41.98
N ASN A 104 -10.30 7.28 43.08
CA ASN A 104 -9.42 6.10 43.07
C ASN A 104 -10.10 4.80 43.51
N LEU A 105 -11.26 4.84 44.17
CA LEU A 105 -11.95 3.69 44.76
C LEU A 105 -13.42 3.64 44.29
N ARG A 106 -13.63 3.71 42.97
CA ARG A 106 -14.96 3.79 42.33
C ARG A 106 -15.88 2.61 42.66
N PHE A 107 -15.33 1.44 42.92
CA PHE A 107 -16.05 0.22 43.31
C PHE A 107 -16.79 0.35 44.67
N ILE A 108 -16.42 1.30 45.53
CA ILE A 108 -17.13 1.54 46.80
C ILE A 108 -18.45 2.31 46.55
N THR A 109 -18.51 3.10 45.47
CA THR A 109 -19.66 3.96 45.15
C THR A 109 -20.63 3.37 44.14
N ASN A 110 -20.20 2.41 43.31
CA ASN A 110 -21.03 1.75 42.29
C ASN A 110 -21.01 0.23 42.50
N PRO A 111 -22.11 -0.39 42.96
CA PRO A 111 -22.17 -1.85 43.19
C PRO A 111 -22.27 -2.69 41.90
N ASP A 112 -22.50 -2.07 40.74
CA ASP A 112 -22.61 -2.75 39.43
C ASP A 112 -21.29 -2.75 38.62
N ASP A 113 -20.27 -2.02 39.05
CA ASP A 113 -18.93 -2.07 38.44
C ASP A 113 -18.15 -3.26 39.02
N SER A 114 -17.64 -4.14 38.14
CA SER A 114 -16.86 -5.31 38.54
C SER A 114 -15.67 -4.91 39.41
N ILE A 115 -15.48 -5.63 40.53
CA ILE A 115 -14.34 -5.46 41.42
C ILE A 115 -13.09 -5.90 40.66
N GLU A 116 -12.37 -4.93 40.09
CA GLU A 116 -11.03 -5.19 39.59
C GLU A 116 -10.10 -5.55 40.76
N PRO A 117 -9.22 -6.55 40.60
CA PRO A 117 -8.35 -7.02 41.65
C PRO A 117 -7.52 -5.88 42.22
N PHE A 118 -7.66 -5.70 43.53
CA PHE A 118 -6.81 -4.88 44.39
C PHE A 118 -5.34 -4.89 43.93
N ALA A 119 -4.81 -3.69 43.70
CA ALA A 119 -3.39 -3.30 43.69
C ALA A 119 -2.66 -3.19 42.33
N ILE A 120 -2.97 -2.16 41.53
CA ILE A 120 -1.93 -1.36 40.87
C ILE A 120 -2.32 0.12 40.94
N LEU A 121 -1.65 0.84 41.84
CA LEU A 121 -1.88 2.25 42.16
C LEU A 121 -1.25 3.17 41.09
N GLY A 122 -2.06 3.89 40.32
CA GLY A 122 -1.57 4.94 39.40
C GLY A 122 -2.72 5.72 38.74
N ASP A 123 -2.67 7.06 38.78
CA ASP A 123 -3.67 7.94 38.15
C ASP A 123 -3.84 7.70 36.63
N ASP A 124 -2.82 7.13 35.98
CA ASP A 124 -2.82 6.87 34.54
C ASP A 124 -3.49 5.55 34.15
N ASN A 125 -3.71 4.61 35.07
CA ASN A 125 -4.28 3.30 34.72
C ASN A 125 -5.71 3.40 34.19
N ASN A 126 -6.55 4.26 34.78
CA ASN A 126 -7.91 4.51 34.30
C ASN A 126 -7.93 5.11 32.87
N LYS A 127 -6.88 5.83 32.46
CA LYS A 127 -6.77 6.35 31.10
C LYS A 127 -6.34 5.22 30.15
N ILE A 128 -5.35 4.44 30.58
CA ILE A 128 -4.83 3.29 29.83
C ILE A 128 -5.93 2.26 29.58
N GLU A 129 -6.75 1.96 30.58
CA GLU A 129 -7.87 1.01 30.47
C GLU A 129 -8.89 1.46 29.41
N LYS A 130 -9.27 2.75 29.41
CA LYS A 130 -10.14 3.31 28.37
C LYS A 130 -9.51 3.29 26.98
N GLU A 131 -8.20 3.50 26.89
CA GLU A 131 -7.47 3.39 25.63
C GLU A 131 -7.45 1.94 25.14
N ILE A 132 -7.27 0.96 26.05
CA ILE A 132 -7.32 -0.47 25.73
C ILE A 132 -8.73 -0.84 25.24
N GLU A 133 -9.79 -0.46 25.94
CA GLU A 133 -11.18 -0.73 25.51
C GLU A 133 -11.46 -0.16 24.11
N ALA A 134 -11.01 1.08 23.85
CA ALA A 134 -11.18 1.70 22.53
C ALA A 134 -10.43 0.94 21.43
N LEU A 135 -9.20 0.49 21.70
CA LEU A 135 -8.40 -0.30 20.78
C LEU A 135 -8.99 -1.70 20.55
N GLU A 136 -9.56 -2.33 21.57
CA GLU A 136 -10.22 -3.63 21.44
C GLU A 136 -11.47 -3.54 20.55
N VAL A 137 -12.24 -2.46 20.68
CA VAL A 137 -13.39 -2.19 19.79
C VAL A 137 -12.94 -1.94 18.35
N GLU A 138 -11.83 -1.21 18.15
CA GLU A 138 -11.28 -0.96 16.82
C GLU A 138 -10.73 -2.24 16.17
N LEU A 139 -9.98 -3.05 16.93
CA LEU A 139 -9.46 -4.33 16.47
C LEU A 139 -10.60 -5.29 16.10
N GLY A 140 -11.65 -5.33 16.92
CA GLY A 140 -12.78 -6.24 16.77
C GLY A 140 -12.44 -7.69 17.12
N SER A 141 -13.30 -8.62 16.70
CA SER A 141 -13.14 -10.05 16.96
C SER A 141 -12.11 -10.66 16.03
N SER A 142 -11.20 -11.46 16.59
CA SER A 142 -10.25 -12.29 15.83
C SER A 142 -10.72 -13.74 15.67
N ILE A 143 -11.98 -14.04 16.02
CA ILE A 143 -12.52 -15.40 15.93
C ILE A 143 -12.75 -15.75 14.47
N GLU A 144 -12.18 -16.86 14.04
CA GLU A 144 -12.24 -17.35 12.66
C GLU A 144 -13.70 -17.51 12.20
N GLY A 145 -14.09 -16.79 11.13
CA GLY A 145 -15.45 -16.79 10.58
C GLY A 145 -16.44 -15.84 11.27
N GLN A 146 -16.01 -15.12 12.31
CA GLN A 146 -16.76 -14.06 12.98
C GLN A 146 -15.87 -12.82 13.18
N GLU A 147 -14.92 -12.59 12.28
CA GLU A 147 -14.03 -11.45 12.39
C GLU A 147 -14.81 -10.14 12.21
N THR A 148 -14.51 -9.16 13.05
CA THR A 148 -15.09 -7.82 12.99
C THR A 148 -13.99 -6.77 13.09
N GLY A 149 -14.32 -5.49 12.84
CA GLY A 149 -13.33 -4.40 12.91
C GLY A 149 -12.17 -4.58 11.92
N LEU A 150 -10.97 -4.24 12.36
CA LEU A 150 -9.74 -4.34 11.56
C LEU A 150 -9.40 -5.78 11.15
N PHE A 151 -9.75 -6.80 11.95
CA PHE A 151 -9.52 -8.19 11.56
C PHE A 151 -10.34 -8.59 10.32
N ALA A 152 -11.59 -8.12 10.21
CA ALA A 152 -12.42 -8.36 9.04
C ALA A 152 -11.84 -7.71 7.78
N GLU A 153 -11.41 -6.45 7.89
CA GLU A 153 -10.79 -5.72 6.78
C GLU A 153 -9.50 -6.41 6.31
N LYS A 154 -8.64 -6.81 7.25
CA LYS A 154 -7.41 -7.56 6.94
C LYS A 154 -7.72 -8.84 6.17
N ASN A 155 -8.71 -9.62 6.61
CA ASN A 155 -9.11 -10.85 5.93
C ASN A 155 -9.65 -10.57 4.53
N GLN A 156 -10.49 -9.55 4.36
CA GLN A 156 -11.01 -9.17 3.06
C GLN A 156 -9.89 -8.77 2.09
N VAL A 157 -8.93 -7.95 2.54
CA VAL A 157 -7.78 -7.54 1.73
C VAL A 157 -6.87 -8.74 1.41
N ALA A 158 -6.64 -9.64 2.37
CA ALA A 158 -5.84 -10.84 2.15
C ALA A 158 -6.47 -11.78 1.10
N VAL A 159 -7.79 -11.98 1.16
CA VAL A 159 -8.54 -12.75 0.16
C VAL A 159 -8.48 -12.08 -1.21
N ALA A 160 -8.71 -10.77 -1.28
CA ALA A 160 -8.62 -10.02 -2.52
C ALA A 160 -7.22 -10.10 -3.16
N TYR A 161 -6.17 -9.95 -2.36
CA TYR A 161 -4.78 -10.11 -2.79
C TYR A 161 -4.51 -11.53 -3.32
N SER A 162 -4.93 -12.56 -2.58
CA SER A 162 -4.75 -13.96 -2.97
C SER A 162 -5.42 -14.27 -4.32
N ASN A 163 -6.65 -13.78 -4.50
CA ASN A 163 -7.41 -13.92 -5.75
C ASN A 163 -6.72 -13.20 -6.91
N ALA A 164 -6.31 -11.94 -6.71
CA ALA A 164 -5.63 -11.15 -7.73
C ALA A 164 -4.27 -11.75 -8.12
N SER A 165 -3.50 -12.21 -7.15
CA SER A 165 -2.21 -12.90 -7.36
C SER A 165 -2.40 -14.20 -8.14
N THR A 166 -3.41 -14.99 -7.79
CA THR A 166 -3.72 -16.25 -8.49
C THR A 166 -4.14 -16.00 -9.93
N ALA A 167 -5.03 -15.02 -10.16
CA ALA A 167 -5.45 -14.62 -11.50
C ALA A 167 -4.26 -14.13 -12.35
N HIS A 168 -3.43 -13.25 -11.79
CA HIS A 168 -2.22 -12.77 -12.47
C HIS A 168 -1.27 -13.92 -12.82
N LYS A 169 -1.02 -14.84 -11.88
CA LYS A 169 -0.19 -16.02 -12.11
C LYS A 169 -0.74 -16.88 -13.25
N GLN A 170 -2.04 -17.18 -13.25
CA GLN A 170 -2.68 -17.96 -14.32
C GLN A 170 -2.54 -17.28 -15.69
N SER A 171 -2.79 -15.96 -15.77
CA SER A 171 -2.61 -15.20 -17.01
C SER A 171 -1.16 -15.19 -17.48
N ASN A 172 -0.21 -15.00 -16.56
CA ASN A 172 1.21 -15.01 -16.88
C ASN A 172 1.68 -16.40 -17.33
N ASP A 173 1.26 -17.47 -16.66
CA ASP A 173 1.61 -18.84 -17.02
C ASP A 173 1.04 -19.21 -18.41
N SER A 174 -0.20 -18.77 -18.70
CA SER A 174 -0.81 -18.90 -20.02
C SER A 174 -0.01 -18.15 -21.09
N LEU A 175 0.39 -16.90 -20.82
CA LEU A 175 1.22 -16.11 -21.74
C LEU A 175 2.58 -16.78 -21.98
N VAL A 176 3.27 -17.21 -20.92
CA VAL A 176 4.57 -17.90 -21.03
C VAL A 176 4.42 -19.19 -21.83
N LYS A 177 3.33 -19.93 -21.63
CA LYS A 177 3.03 -21.12 -22.42
C LYS A 177 2.84 -20.78 -23.89
N GLN A 178 2.03 -19.78 -24.23
CA GLN A 178 1.83 -19.35 -25.62
C GLN A 178 3.14 -18.90 -26.30
N LEU A 179 3.97 -18.14 -25.59
CA LEU A 179 5.30 -17.74 -26.06
C LEU A 179 6.22 -18.96 -26.25
N GLY A 180 6.20 -19.90 -25.31
CA GLY A 180 6.93 -21.16 -25.38
C GLY A 180 6.50 -22.01 -26.56
N ASP A 181 5.19 -22.13 -26.76
CA ASP A 181 4.62 -22.89 -27.86
C ASP A 181 5.00 -22.26 -29.20
N LYS A 182 4.86 -20.94 -29.33
CA LYS A 182 5.20 -20.24 -30.57
C LYS A 182 6.70 -20.23 -30.87
N ALA A 183 7.57 -20.23 -29.85
CA ALA A 183 9.01 -20.26 -30.06
C ALA A 183 9.54 -21.68 -30.33
N THR A 184 9.07 -22.68 -29.57
CA THR A 184 9.75 -23.98 -29.42
C THR A 184 8.86 -25.21 -29.50
N ASN A 185 7.55 -25.09 -29.76
CA ASN A 185 6.71 -26.26 -30.01
C ASN A 185 7.11 -26.95 -31.33
N LYS A 186 7.04 -28.29 -31.38
CA LYS A 186 7.45 -29.06 -32.56
C LYS A 186 6.58 -28.80 -33.79
N ASP A 187 5.28 -28.56 -33.60
CA ASP A 187 4.32 -28.48 -34.71
C ASP A 187 4.16 -27.03 -35.24
N ILE A 188 4.16 -26.06 -34.33
CA ILE A 188 3.87 -24.65 -34.64
C ILE A 188 5.03 -23.69 -34.35
N GLY A 189 6.08 -24.16 -33.68
CA GLY A 189 7.16 -23.32 -33.18
C GLY A 189 8.10 -22.86 -34.29
N ILE A 190 8.58 -21.62 -34.16
CA ILE A 190 9.51 -20.98 -35.10
C ILE A 190 10.79 -21.81 -35.28
N LYS A 191 11.32 -22.34 -34.16
CA LYS A 191 12.53 -23.19 -34.15
C LYS A 191 12.47 -24.39 -35.12
N TYR A 192 11.28 -24.98 -35.27
CA TYR A 192 11.07 -26.21 -36.05
C TYR A 192 10.55 -25.94 -37.46
N LYS A 193 10.58 -24.68 -37.93
CA LYS A 193 10.28 -24.30 -39.31
C LYS A 193 11.45 -23.52 -39.94
N PRO A 194 12.67 -24.11 -39.99
CA PRO A 194 13.85 -23.40 -40.46
C PRO A 194 13.75 -23.01 -41.94
N GLU A 195 13.07 -23.80 -42.76
CA GLU A 195 12.73 -23.43 -44.15
C GLU A 195 12.04 -22.07 -44.27
N ARG A 196 11.22 -21.66 -43.28
CA ARG A 196 10.53 -20.35 -43.32
C ARG A 196 11.25 -19.26 -42.52
N PHE A 197 11.83 -19.59 -41.37
CA PHE A 197 12.35 -18.59 -40.41
C PHE A 197 13.87 -18.62 -40.22
N GLY A 198 14.57 -19.62 -40.77
CA GLY A 198 16.03 -19.74 -40.78
C GLY A 198 16.68 -20.17 -39.46
N ASP A 199 16.25 -19.63 -38.31
CA ASP A 199 16.94 -19.84 -37.02
C ASP A 199 16.52 -21.14 -36.30
N GLN A 200 17.32 -22.19 -36.43
CA GLN A 200 17.13 -23.47 -35.72
C GLN A 200 17.47 -23.41 -34.22
N ASN A 201 18.06 -22.32 -33.73
CA ASN A 201 18.37 -22.08 -32.33
C ASN A 201 17.45 -21.01 -31.72
N TYR A 202 16.22 -20.92 -32.24
CA TYR A 202 15.24 -19.95 -31.78
C TYR A 202 14.70 -20.29 -30.38
N THR A 203 14.53 -19.27 -29.54
CA THR A 203 14.13 -19.41 -28.13
C THR A 203 13.08 -18.37 -27.72
N ILE A 204 12.44 -18.58 -26.58
CA ILE A 204 11.46 -17.64 -26.02
C ILE A 204 12.06 -16.24 -25.82
N THR A 205 13.33 -16.14 -25.46
CA THR A 205 14.02 -14.86 -25.26
C THR A 205 14.12 -14.07 -26.57
N LYS A 206 14.42 -14.75 -27.69
CA LYS A 206 14.44 -14.14 -29.02
C LYS A 206 13.03 -13.68 -29.43
N LEU A 207 12.01 -14.51 -29.19
CA LEU A 207 10.61 -14.12 -29.44
C LEU A 207 10.19 -12.86 -28.67
N LYS A 208 10.58 -12.74 -27.39
CA LYS A 208 10.31 -11.53 -26.61
C LYS A 208 11.01 -10.29 -27.17
N ALA A 209 12.25 -10.44 -27.68
CA ALA A 209 12.98 -9.36 -28.33
C ALA A 209 12.32 -8.95 -29.66
N ASP A 210 11.86 -9.91 -30.45
CA ASP A 210 11.16 -9.67 -31.72
C ASP A 210 9.82 -8.97 -31.46
N ILE A 211 9.03 -9.41 -30.48
CA ILE A 211 7.78 -8.74 -30.08
C ILE A 211 8.05 -7.29 -29.67
N LYS A 212 9.12 -7.03 -28.91
CA LYS A 212 9.51 -5.66 -28.53
C LYS A 212 9.86 -4.81 -29.76
N THR A 213 10.54 -5.41 -30.74
CA THR A 213 10.90 -4.74 -31.99
C THR A 213 9.67 -4.41 -32.83
N VAL A 214 8.74 -5.37 -32.98
CA VAL A 214 7.50 -5.21 -33.75
C VAL A 214 6.50 -4.27 -33.08
N SER A 215 6.56 -4.17 -31.74
CA SER A 215 5.72 -3.25 -30.96
C SER A 215 6.29 -1.82 -30.94
N SER A 216 7.45 -1.58 -31.54
CA SER A 216 8.03 -0.24 -31.67
C SER A 216 7.19 0.61 -32.64
N PRO A 217 6.93 1.90 -32.35
CA PRO A 217 6.20 2.77 -33.26
C PRO A 217 6.89 2.96 -34.63
N ASP A 218 8.20 2.74 -34.70
CA ASP A 218 8.98 2.87 -35.93
C ASP A 218 8.95 1.60 -36.80
N PHE A 219 8.31 0.53 -36.33
CA PHE A 219 8.26 -0.73 -37.07
C PHE A 219 7.25 -0.65 -38.22
N GLN A 220 7.75 -0.77 -39.45
CA GLN A 220 6.91 -0.87 -40.63
C GLN A 220 6.57 -2.33 -40.92
N GLN A 221 5.29 -2.68 -40.77
CA GLN A 221 4.79 -4.00 -41.15
C GLN A 221 4.82 -4.16 -42.67
N LEU A 222 5.27 -5.34 -43.12
CA LEU A 222 5.18 -5.75 -44.51
C LEU A 222 3.72 -5.92 -44.91
N THR A 223 3.36 -5.50 -46.13
CA THR A 223 2.02 -5.75 -46.67
C THR A 223 1.84 -7.22 -47.06
N SER A 224 0.58 -7.65 -47.22
CA SER A 224 0.24 -9.02 -47.66
C SER A 224 0.91 -9.40 -48.97
N GLU A 225 1.06 -8.44 -49.89
CA GLU A 225 1.68 -8.64 -51.20
C GLU A 225 3.18 -8.86 -51.05
N GLN A 226 3.86 -8.03 -50.25
CA GLN A 226 5.29 -8.15 -49.98
C GLN A 226 5.63 -9.48 -49.30
N VAL A 227 4.81 -9.90 -48.32
CA VAL A 227 4.98 -11.20 -47.67
C VAL A 227 4.87 -12.35 -48.68
N SER A 228 3.87 -12.31 -49.58
CA SER A 228 3.70 -13.35 -50.60
C SER A 228 4.86 -13.40 -51.60
N GLU A 229 5.41 -12.25 -52.00
CA GLU A 229 6.60 -12.18 -52.86
C GLU A 229 7.83 -12.78 -52.17
N HIS A 230 8.08 -12.42 -50.91
CA HIS A 230 9.19 -12.97 -50.14
C HIS A 230 9.05 -14.47 -49.88
N GLU A 231 7.84 -14.97 -49.60
CA GLU A 231 7.61 -16.42 -49.45
C GLU A 231 7.89 -17.19 -50.74
N LYS A 232 7.55 -16.64 -51.92
CA LYS A 232 7.91 -17.25 -53.22
C LYS A 232 9.41 -17.32 -53.48
N LEU A 233 10.20 -16.40 -52.90
CA LEU A 233 11.66 -16.42 -53.01
C LEU A 233 12.30 -17.51 -52.13
N ILE A 234 11.62 -17.90 -51.05
CA ILE A 234 12.05 -18.97 -50.14
C ILE A 234 11.80 -20.35 -50.77
N ASP A 235 10.75 -20.49 -51.58
CA ASP A 235 10.43 -21.73 -52.30
C ASP A 235 11.48 -22.04 -53.38
N GLU A 236 12.44 -22.92 -53.06
CA GLU A 236 13.31 -23.54 -54.06
C GLU A 236 12.50 -24.47 -54.99
N LYS A 237 12.18 -23.98 -56.19
CA LYS A 237 11.63 -24.82 -57.26
C LYS A 237 12.75 -25.36 -58.12
N VAL A 238 12.81 -26.69 -58.26
CA VAL A 238 13.65 -27.35 -59.27
C VAL A 238 13.25 -26.79 -60.64
N LEU A 239 14.16 -26.04 -61.27
CA LEU A 239 13.94 -25.56 -62.62
C LEU A 239 13.74 -26.77 -63.56
N PRO A 240 12.79 -26.69 -64.51
CA PRO A 240 12.61 -27.76 -65.48
C PRO A 240 13.95 -28.03 -66.17
N ALA A 241 14.24 -29.32 -66.39
CA ALA A 241 15.44 -29.72 -67.10
C ALA A 241 15.53 -28.95 -68.42
N ILE A 242 16.66 -28.29 -68.66
CA ILE A 242 16.89 -27.54 -69.89
C ILE A 242 16.66 -28.53 -71.04
N PRO A 243 15.69 -28.29 -71.95
CA PRO A 243 15.41 -29.21 -73.03
C PRO A 243 16.68 -29.41 -73.86
N ALA A 244 16.96 -30.66 -74.22
CA ALA A 244 18.14 -30.99 -75.00
C ALA A 244 18.14 -30.15 -76.29
N PHE A 245 19.24 -29.41 -76.51
CA PHE A 245 19.41 -28.60 -77.70
C PHE A 245 19.21 -29.48 -78.93
N SER A 246 18.17 -29.18 -79.69
CA SER A 246 17.86 -29.89 -80.93
C SER A 246 18.49 -29.09 -82.07
N PRO A 247 19.60 -29.56 -82.68
CA PRO A 247 20.18 -28.87 -83.81
C PRO A 247 19.14 -28.75 -84.93
N PRO A 248 19.11 -27.63 -85.67
CA PRO A 248 18.16 -27.46 -86.75
C PRO A 248 18.32 -28.62 -87.75
N LYS A 249 17.20 -29.28 -88.10
CA LYS A 249 17.18 -30.26 -89.19
C LYS A 249 17.40 -29.51 -90.50
N LEU A 250 18.66 -29.44 -90.91
CA LEU A 250 19.02 -28.96 -92.23
C LEU A 250 18.59 -30.03 -93.24
N SER A 251 17.55 -29.75 -94.02
CA SER A 251 17.00 -30.65 -95.05
C SER A 251 17.91 -30.69 -96.28
N PHE A 252 19.18 -31.04 -96.08
CA PHE A 252 20.21 -31.00 -97.11
C PHE A 252 19.88 -31.92 -98.29
N LEU A 253 19.32 -33.10 -98.03
CA LEU A 253 18.91 -34.03 -99.08
C LEU A 253 17.76 -33.49 -99.94
N SER A 254 16.78 -32.80 -99.34
CA SER A 254 15.69 -32.21 -100.14
C SER A 254 16.18 -31.03 -100.96
N LEU A 255 17.08 -30.21 -100.39
CA LEU A 255 17.76 -29.14 -101.11
C LEU A 255 18.59 -29.71 -102.27
N ALA A 256 19.35 -30.77 -102.03
CA ALA A 256 20.14 -31.44 -103.06
C ALA A 256 19.26 -31.99 -104.19
N GLN A 257 18.14 -32.65 -103.88
CA GLN A 257 17.17 -33.12 -104.89
C GLN A 257 16.54 -31.97 -105.67
N GLN A 258 16.14 -30.88 -105.00
CA GLN A 258 15.59 -29.71 -105.69
C GLN A 258 16.62 -29.09 -106.64
N VAL A 259 17.87 -28.94 -106.19
CA VAL A 259 18.96 -28.43 -107.02
C VAL A 259 19.23 -29.38 -108.20
N GLU A 260 19.31 -30.69 -107.97
CA GLU A 260 19.53 -31.67 -109.02
C GLU A 260 18.40 -31.62 -110.07
N THR A 261 17.15 -31.53 -109.64
CA THR A 261 15.99 -31.42 -110.54
C THR A 261 16.04 -30.15 -111.39
N LEU A 262 16.43 -29.02 -110.79
CA LEU A 262 16.57 -27.74 -111.49
C LEU A 262 17.73 -27.74 -112.49
N VAL A 263 18.87 -28.34 -112.12
CA VAL A 263 20.08 -28.35 -112.96
C VAL A 263 19.98 -29.37 -114.09
N THR A 264 19.27 -30.48 -113.88
CA THR A 264 19.07 -31.53 -114.91
C THR A 264 17.86 -31.30 -115.81
N LYS A 265 17.05 -30.26 -115.55
CA LYS A 265 15.91 -29.89 -116.39
C LYS A 265 16.40 -29.57 -117.81
N PRO A 266 16.03 -30.37 -118.83
CA PRO A 266 16.50 -30.14 -120.18
C PRO A 266 15.85 -28.88 -120.77
N ILE A 267 16.69 -27.93 -121.19
CA ILE A 267 16.24 -26.73 -121.89
C ILE A 267 16.10 -27.11 -123.37
N SER A 268 14.88 -27.04 -123.93
CA SER A 268 14.61 -27.36 -125.33
C SER A 268 15.42 -26.47 -126.28
N GLU A 269 15.80 -27.00 -127.45
CA GLU A 269 16.78 -26.37 -128.36
C GLU A 269 16.28 -25.10 -129.06
N SER A 270 14.97 -24.76 -129.03
CA SER A 270 14.45 -23.48 -129.53
C SER A 270 13.81 -22.63 -128.41
N ASP A 271 13.97 -21.30 -128.51
CA ASP A 271 13.40 -20.26 -127.64
C ASP A 271 13.86 -20.26 -126.16
N LYS A 272 15.16 -20.51 -125.93
CA LYS A 272 15.83 -20.59 -124.61
C LYS A 272 15.55 -19.41 -123.67
N ILE A 273 15.49 -18.18 -124.19
CA ILE A 273 15.32 -16.97 -123.35
C ILE A 273 13.87 -16.81 -122.89
N GLN A 274 12.87 -17.13 -123.73
CA GLN A 274 11.46 -17.01 -123.34
C GLN A 274 11.01 -18.11 -122.37
N ALA A 275 11.59 -19.31 -122.48
CA ALA A 275 11.32 -20.41 -121.55
C ALA A 275 11.83 -20.09 -120.13
N LEU A 276 13.03 -19.51 -120.01
CA LEU A 276 13.61 -19.11 -118.71
C LEU A 276 12.83 -17.96 -118.03
N VAL A 277 12.30 -17.01 -118.80
CA VAL A 277 11.52 -15.88 -118.26
C VAL A 277 10.15 -16.33 -117.72
N LYS A 278 9.54 -17.38 -118.30
CA LYS A 278 8.26 -17.92 -117.82
C LYS A 278 8.39 -18.82 -116.58
N ASP A 279 9.54 -19.46 -116.39
CA ASP A 279 9.87 -20.31 -115.23
C ASP A 279 10.32 -19.51 -113.98
N ALA A 280 10.48 -18.19 -114.10
CA ALA A 280 11.03 -17.33 -113.05
C ALA A 280 9.99 -16.76 -112.05
N VAL A 281 8.84 -17.43 -111.88
CA VAL A 281 7.82 -17.08 -110.86
C VAL A 281 7.89 -18.07 -109.71
#